data_AF-A0A100JQV0-F1
#
_entry.id   AF-A0A100JQV0-F1
#
_cell.length_a   1.000
_cell.length_b   1.000
_cell.length_c   1.000
_cell.angle_alpha   90.00
_cell.angle_beta   90.00
_cell.angle_gamma   90.00
#
_symmetry.space_group_name_H-M   'P 1'
#
loop_
_entity.id
_entity.type
_entity.pdbx_description
1 polymer ?
#
loop_
_entity_poly.entity_id
_entity_poly.type
_entity_poly.pdbx_seq_one_letter_code
_entity_poly.pdbx_strand_id
1 'polypeptide(L)' 'MTASPRICRHCDEPIADPKDVVEVAYEGGVSGPGRAIYAHRDHVRLVEPDPVLVSVLARVSLRQAGREDGGGQASLST' A
#
# COMPACT_ATOMS: atom_id res chain seq x y z
N MET A 1 26.91 -12.56 -9.43
CA MET A 1 25.66 -11.77 -9.36
C MET A 1 25.66 -11.03 -8.04
N THR A 2 25.91 -9.73 -8.05
CA THR A 2 25.79 -8.88 -6.85
C THR A 2 24.30 -8.59 -6.64
N ALA A 3 23.71 -9.11 -5.56
CA ALA A 3 22.37 -8.72 -5.17
C ALA A 3 22.37 -7.21 -4.85
N SER A 4 21.45 -6.45 -5.45
CA SER A 4 21.29 -5.04 -5.10
C SER A 4 21.01 -4.92 -3.60
N PRO A 5 21.64 -3.97 -2.89
CA PRO A 5 21.41 -3.79 -1.47
C PRO A 5 19.93 -3.45 -1.25
N ARG A 6 19.30 -4.10 -0.26
CA ARG A 6 17.94 -3.76 0.16
C ARG A 6 18.03 -2.48 0.97
N ILE A 7 17.34 -1.44 0.53
CA ILE A 7 17.32 -0.13 1.19
C ILE A 7 16.00 0.03 1.93
N CYS A 8 16.03 0.52 3.16
CA CYS A 8 14.83 0.81 3.92
C CYS A 8 14.14 2.06 3.35
N ARG A 9 12.88 1.93 2.97
CA ARG A 9 12.10 3.03 2.38
C ARG A 9 11.86 4.22 3.33
N HIS A 10 11.96 4.01 4.64
CA HIS A 10 11.69 5.05 5.63
C HIS A 10 12.92 5.92 5.95
N CYS A 11 14.10 5.30 6.12
CA CYS A 11 15.33 6.03 6.49
C CYS A 11 16.37 6.11 5.38
N ASP A 12 16.11 5.52 4.21
CA ASP A 12 17.01 5.46 3.04
C ASP A 12 18.37 4.79 3.31
N GLU A 13 18.49 4.04 4.40
CA GLU A 13 19.71 3.30 4.76
C GLU A 13 19.68 1.84 4.27
N PRO A 14 20.84 1.22 3.99
CA PRO A 14 20.94 -0.20 3.69
C PRO A 14 20.54 -1.09 4.87
N ILE A 15 19.72 -2.10 4.58
CA ILE A 15 19.34 -3.15 5.54
C ILE A 15 20.44 -4.21 5.55
N ALA A 16 21.30 -4.17 6.57
CA ALA A 16 22.44 -5.08 6.68
C ALA A 16 22.05 -6.49 7.17
N ASP A 17 21.13 -6.59 8.13
CA ASP A 17 20.67 -7.87 8.67
C ASP A 17 19.50 -8.42 7.83
N PRO A 18 19.64 -9.59 7.19
CA PRO A 18 18.54 -10.20 6.45
C PRO A 18 17.34 -10.60 7.32
N LYS A 19 17.43 -10.60 8.66
CA LYS A 19 16.26 -10.81 9.54
C LYS A 19 15.47 -9.53 9.84
N ASP A 20 16.07 -8.37 9.59
CA ASP A 20 15.41 -7.07 9.78
C ASP A 20 14.71 -6.57 8.52
N VAL A 21 14.87 -7.28 7.40
CA VAL A 21 14.19 -6.97 6.15
C VAL A 21 12.71 -7.34 6.20
N VAL A 22 11.85 -6.39 5.85
CA VAL A 22 10.44 -6.64 5.59
C VAL A 22 10.08 -6.08 4.23
N GLU A 23 9.48 -6.91 3.37
CA GLU A 23 8.88 -6.46 2.10
C GLU A 23 7.53 -5.81 2.42
N VAL A 24 7.36 -4.54 2.04
CA VAL A 24 6.18 -3.73 2.41
C VAL A 24 5.29 -3.39 1.23
N ALA A 25 5.85 -3.34 0.02
CA ALA A 25 5.11 -3.01 -1.20
C ALA A 25 5.87 -3.44 -2.45
N TYR A 26 5.23 -3.29 -3.61
CA TYR A 26 5.88 -3.31 -4.90
C TYR A 26 5.78 -1.93 -5.54
N GLU A 27 6.86 -1.49 -6.20
CA GLU A 27 6.87 -0.26 -6.97
C GLU A 27 5.89 -0.34 -8.14
N GLY A 28 4.98 0.63 -8.20
CA GLY A 28 4.00 0.75 -9.27
C GLY A 28 4.66 1.08 -10.61
N GLY A 29 4.16 0.50 -11.70
CA GLY A 29 4.70 0.74 -13.04
C GLY A 29 5.95 -0.06 -13.39
N VAL A 30 6.57 -0.76 -12.43
CA VAL A 30 7.71 -1.65 -12.66
C VAL A 30 7.28 -3.11 -12.61
N SER A 31 7.62 -3.86 -13.65
CA SER A 31 7.39 -5.31 -13.71
C SER A 31 8.71 -6.07 -13.64
N GLY A 32 8.70 -7.22 -12.99
CA GLY A 32 9.87 -8.10 -12.89
C GLY A 32 10.67 -7.94 -11.59
N PRO A 33 11.86 -8.59 -11.51
CA PRO A 33 12.69 -8.61 -10.31
C PRO A 33 13.22 -7.22 -9.96
N GLY A 34 13.30 -6.90 -8.67
CA GLY A 34 13.78 -5.61 -8.16
C GLY A 34 12.69 -4.59 -7.83
N ARG A 35 11.42 -4.87 -8.17
CA ARG A 35 10.28 -3.99 -7.84
C ARG A 35 9.89 -4.00 -6.35
N ALA A 36 10.47 -4.88 -5.53
CA ALA A 36 10.10 -5.01 -4.13
C ALA A 36 10.66 -3.83 -3.32
N ILE A 37 9.79 -3.20 -2.53
CA ILE A 37 10.13 -2.14 -1.59
C ILE A 37 10.30 -2.76 -0.22
N TYR A 38 11.40 -2.43 0.45
CA TYR A 38 11.76 -2.99 1.75
C TYR A 38 11.79 -1.93 2.84
N ALA A 39 11.63 -2.37 4.10
CA ALA A 39 11.84 -1.56 5.28
C ALA A 39 12.50 -2.39 6.39
N HIS A 40 13.18 -1.72 7.32
CA HIS A 40 13.51 -2.31 8.62
C HIS A 40 12.22 -2.70 9.33
N ARG A 41 12.27 -3.75 10.15
CA ARG A 41 11.09 -4.27 10.85
C ARG A 41 10.43 -3.22 11.74
N ASP A 42 11.24 -2.40 12.38
CA ASP A 42 10.77 -1.32 13.25
C ASP A 42 10.20 -0.12 12.46
N HIS A 43 10.55 0.00 11.18
CA HIS A 43 10.10 1.09 10.30
C HIS A 43 8.90 0.72 9.43
N VAL A 44 8.44 -0.54 9.42
CA VAL A 44 7.33 -1.00 8.56
C VAL A 44 6.10 -0.11 8.66
N ARG A 45 5.74 0.30 9.89
CA ARG A 45 4.56 1.14 10.16
C ARG A 45 4.76 2.61 9.85
N LEU A 46 5.99 3.03 9.57
CA LEU A 46 6.36 4.41 9.25
C LEU A 46 6.48 4.64 7.74
N VAL A 47 6.40 3.58 6.94
CA VAL A 47 6.33 3.69 5.48
C VAL A 47 4.93 4.15 5.10
N GLU A 48 4.82 5.34 4.52
CA GLU A 48 3.55 5.84 4.04
C GLU A 48 3.01 5.02 2.86
N PRO A 49 1.69 4.76 2.81
CA PRO A 49 1.08 4.07 1.70
C PRO A 49 1.18 4.88 0.41
N ASP A 50 1.18 4.20 -0.73
CA ASP A 50 1.20 4.86 -2.04
C ASP A 50 -0.01 5.82 -2.20
N PRO A 51 0.22 7.11 -2.53
CA PRO A 51 -0.83 8.12 -2.56
C PRO A 51 -1.88 7.87 -3.65
N VAL A 52 -1.51 7.21 -4.74
CA VAL A 52 -2.44 6.82 -5.80
C VAL A 52 -3.35 5.70 -5.29
N LEU A 53 -2.78 4.70 -4.62
CA LEU A 53 -3.56 3.63 -3.99
C LEU A 53 -4.53 4.18 -2.94
N VAL A 54 -4.08 5.10 -2.07
CA VAL A 54 -4.95 5.77 -1.08
C VAL A 54 -6.09 6.50 -1.79
N SER A 55 -5.79 7.23 -2.86
CA SER A 55 -6.81 7.96 -3.64
C SER A 55 -7.84 7.02 -4.29
N VAL A 56 -7.40 5.87 -4.80
CA VAL A 56 -8.29 4.85 -5.38
C VAL A 56 -9.16 4.22 -4.29
N LEU A 57 -8.58 3.83 -3.16
CA LEU A 57 -9.31 3.25 -2.03
C LEU A 57 -10.37 4.22 -1.47
N ALA A 58 -10.04 5.50 -1.37
CA ALA A 58 -11.00 6.53 -0.96
C ALA A 58 -12.20 6.61 -1.91
N ARG A 59 -11.95 6.60 -3.23
CA ARG A 59 -13.02 6.63 -4.25
C ARG A 59 -13.92 5.39 -4.18
N VAL A 60 -13.32 4.21 -4.00
CA VAL A 60 -14.07 2.95 -3.86
C VAL A 60 -14.92 2.96 -2.58
N SER A 61 -14.35 3.42 -1.47
CA SER A 61 -15.05 3.52 -0.18
C SER A 61 -16.26 4.45 -0.24
N LEU A 62 -16.11 5.64 -0.84
CA LEU A 62 -17.22 6.57 -1.05
C LEU A 62 -18.33 5.97 -1.93
N ARG A 63 -17.96 5.21 -2.97
CA ARG A 63 -18.95 4.51 -3.81
C ARG A 63 -19.68 3.40 -3.05
N GLN A 64 -19.01 2.70 -2.14
CA GLN A 64 -19.63 1.64 -1.34
C GLN A 64 -20.60 2.23 -0.30
N ALA A 65 -20.19 3.27 0.42
CA ALA A 65 -21.06 3.98 1.37
C ALA A 65 -22.35 4.47 0.67
N GLY A 66 -22.23 5.08 -0.51
CA GLY A 66 -23.40 5.50 -1.29
C GLY A 66 -24.30 4.36 -1.81
N ARG A 67 -23.82 3.09 -1.84
CA ARG A 67 -24.68 1.93 -2.12
C ARG A 67 -25.43 1.47 -0.89
N GLU A 68 -24.83 1.57 0.30
CA GLU A 68 -25.46 1.23 1.57
C GLU A 68 -26.63 2.19 1.88
N ASP A 69 -26.48 3.47 1.52
CA ASP A 69 -27.53 4.49 1.68
C ASP A 69 -28.67 4.38 0.64
N GLY A 70 -28.47 3.63 -0.45
CA GLY A 70 -29.43 3.50 -1.57
C GLY A 70 -30.45 2.37 -1.45
N GLY A 71 -30.41 1.56 -0.38
CA GLY A 71 -31.26 0.38 -0.19
C GLY A 71 -32.63 0.63 0.48
N GLY A 72 -32.98 1.88 0.80
CA GLY A 72 -34.14 2.24 1.64
C GLY A 72 -35.21 3.11 0.98
N GLN A 73 -35.40 3.05 -0.35
CA GLN A 73 -36.46 3.80 -1.04
C GLN A 73 -37.36 2.85 -1.85
N ALA A 74 -38.09 1.98 -1.14
CA ALA A 74 -39.28 1.34 -1.67
C ALA A 74 -40.44 1.61 -0.70
N SER A 75 -41.57 2.04 -1.26
CA SER A 75 -42.88 2.25 -0.61
C SER A 75 -43.11 3.60 0.05
N LEU A 76 -43.50 4.59 -0.76
CA LEU A 76 -44.59 5.49 -0.41
C LEU A 76 -45.57 5.52 -1.60
N SER A 77 -46.48 4.56 -1.59
CA SER A 77 -47.74 4.64 -2.33
C SER A 77 -48.75 5.40 -1.47
N THR A 78 -49.30 6.50 -1.99
CA THR A 78 -50.69 6.94 -1.85
C THR A 78 -50.94 8.03 -2.87
#